data_AF-A0A926XRT7-F1
#
_entry.id   AF-A0A926XRT7-F1
#
_cell.length_a   1.000
_cell.length_b   1.000
_cell.length_c   1.000
_cell.angle_alpha   90.00
_cell.angle_beta   90.00
_cell.angle_gamma   90.00
#
_symmetry.space_group_name_H-M   'P 1'
#
loop_
_entity.id
_entity.type
_entity.pdbx_description
1 polymer ?
#
loop_
_entity_poly.entity_id
_entity_poly.type
_entity_poly.pdbx_seq_one_letter_code
_entity_poly.pdbx_strand_id
1 'polypeptide(L)'
;MVMRKKISQKKIWSMGLLAVLFSIAIAFFPQFTAISQTGAQAEILVRDRGGILSNRASFDRVQYVGQCSGVTYVPGELRAQFVSATTPPAPGLRALLRNATRGIGGDTLPFTDREYDEGRYSEGFDLKIDYEHNQRNFSVITGTNEIEYEIKQGNNNVLESGKITLEVSVNDRGFIQRDAVCSEDWKCTDETRGDRKDRICRPFNSCSCPS
;
A
#
# COMPACT_ATOMS: atom_id res chain seq x y z
N MET A 1 5.24 -122.48 -1.01
CA MET A 1 5.94 -122.03 -2.24
C MET A 1 5.96 -120.51 -2.16
N VAL A 2 7.12 -119.89 -1.83
CA VAL A 2 8.01 -119.22 -2.81
C VAL A 2 7.24 -118.10 -3.51
N MET A 3 7.57 -116.81 -3.45
CA MET A 3 8.80 -116.12 -3.09
C MET A 3 8.54 -114.61 -3.16
N ARG A 4 9.23 -113.88 -2.27
CA ARG A 4 10.08 -112.69 -2.53
C ARG A 4 9.52 -111.41 -3.19
N LYS A 5 9.87 -110.33 -2.47
CA LYS A 5 10.61 -109.11 -2.91
C LYS A 5 9.87 -108.18 -3.88
N LYS A 6 10.10 -106.86 -3.91
CA LYS A 6 11.06 -105.92 -3.32
C LYS A 6 10.38 -104.54 -3.47
N ILE A 7 10.37 -103.69 -2.45
CA ILE A 7 11.17 -102.44 -2.36
C ILE A 7 11.34 -101.72 -3.72
N SER A 8 10.81 -100.50 -3.85
CA SER A 8 11.65 -99.28 -3.84
C SER A 8 10.90 -98.02 -4.32
N GLN A 9 10.72 -97.11 -3.37
CA GLN A 9 10.93 -95.65 -3.38
C GLN A 9 10.59 -94.72 -4.57
N LYS A 10 10.28 -93.50 -4.11
CA LYS A 10 10.40 -92.16 -4.72
C LYS A 10 9.08 -91.65 -5.29
N LYS A 11 8.65 -90.41 -5.06
CA LYS A 11 9.12 -89.26 -4.27
C LYS A 11 7.97 -88.23 -4.42
N ILE A 12 7.60 -87.56 -3.32
CA ILE A 12 7.58 -86.08 -3.17
C ILE A 12 6.84 -85.29 -4.28
N TRP A 13 5.89 -84.38 -4.04
CA TRP A 13 5.25 -83.81 -2.85
C TRP A 13 4.09 -82.91 -3.34
N SER A 14 3.15 -82.66 -2.42
CA SER A 14 2.31 -81.46 -2.23
C SER A 14 1.66 -80.80 -3.47
N MET A 15 0.34 -80.92 -3.64
CA MET A 15 -0.68 -80.06 -2.97
C MET A 15 -0.29 -78.58 -3.06
N GLY A 16 -0.94 -77.72 -3.83
CA GLY A 16 -2.34 -77.73 -4.23
C GLY A 16 -3.15 -76.79 -3.33
N LEU A 17 -3.53 -75.66 -3.95
CA LEU A 17 -4.80 -74.96 -3.78
C LEU A 17 -4.96 -73.91 -2.66
N LEU A 18 -5.52 -72.77 -3.12
CA LEU A 18 -6.20 -71.67 -2.44
C LEU A 18 -5.38 -70.62 -1.67
N ALA A 19 -5.14 -69.49 -2.33
CA ALA A 19 -5.16 -68.19 -1.67
C ALA A 19 -5.99 -67.18 -2.49
N VAL A 20 -7.07 -66.77 -1.83
CA VAL A 20 -8.12 -65.79 -2.12
C VAL A 20 -7.63 -64.51 -2.81
N LEU A 21 -8.32 -64.13 -3.88
CA LEU A 21 -8.29 -62.79 -4.48
C LEU A 21 -8.92 -61.79 -3.48
N PHE A 22 -8.13 -60.88 -2.93
CA PHE A 22 -8.65 -59.74 -2.17
C PHE A 22 -8.55 -58.47 -3.01
N SER A 23 -9.72 -57.92 -3.30
CA SER A 23 -9.93 -56.74 -4.12
C SER A 23 -9.35 -55.47 -3.49
N ILE A 24 -8.91 -54.60 -4.39
CA ILE A 24 -8.37 -53.25 -4.19
C ILE A 24 -9.39 -52.36 -3.47
N ALA A 25 -8.99 -51.76 -2.36
CA ALA A 25 -9.63 -50.55 -1.81
C ALA A 25 -8.56 -49.47 -1.69
N ILE A 26 -8.50 -48.59 -2.70
CA ILE A 26 -7.66 -47.40 -2.71
C ILE A 26 -8.24 -46.45 -1.65
N ALA A 27 -7.52 -46.23 -0.56
CA ALA A 27 -7.79 -45.14 0.35
C ALA A 27 -7.43 -43.81 -0.35
N PHE A 28 -8.36 -43.27 -1.13
CA PHE A 28 -8.33 -41.88 -1.57
C PHE A 28 -8.64 -41.02 -0.34
N PHE A 29 -7.62 -40.71 0.45
CA PHE A 29 -7.69 -39.59 1.37
C PHE A 29 -7.81 -38.32 0.50
N PRO A 30 -8.90 -37.55 0.57
CA PRO A 30 -8.83 -36.19 0.07
C PRO A 30 -7.76 -35.50 0.90
N GLN A 31 -6.64 -35.18 0.26
CA GLN A 31 -5.76 -34.15 0.78
C GLN A 31 -6.62 -32.88 0.79
N PHE A 32 -7.25 -32.59 1.93
CA PHE A 32 -7.67 -31.25 2.25
C PHE A 32 -6.38 -30.43 2.22
N THR A 33 -6.09 -29.86 1.06
CA THR A 33 -5.27 -28.66 0.98
C THR A 33 -6.03 -27.64 1.81
N ALA A 34 -5.64 -27.50 3.07
CA ALA A 34 -5.92 -26.30 3.82
C ALA A 34 -5.31 -25.18 2.98
N ILE A 35 -6.17 -24.52 2.20
CA ILE A 35 -5.85 -23.24 1.61
C ILE A 35 -5.65 -22.36 2.83
N SER A 36 -4.39 -22.13 3.21
CA SER A 36 -4.06 -21.02 4.10
C SER A 36 -4.56 -19.77 3.40
N GLN A 37 -5.77 -19.34 3.74
CA GLN A 37 -6.15 -17.96 3.59
C GLN A 37 -5.21 -17.19 4.51
N THR A 38 -4.05 -16.80 3.99
CA THR A 38 -3.30 -15.67 4.53
C THR A 38 -4.18 -14.44 4.37
N GLY A 39 -5.13 -14.26 5.30
CA GLY A 39 -5.76 -12.97 5.51
C GLY A 39 -4.65 -11.96 5.79
N ALA A 40 -4.76 -10.76 5.22
CA ALA A 40 -3.81 -9.69 5.53
C ALA A 40 -3.83 -9.46 7.05
N GLN A 41 -2.67 -9.55 7.69
CA GLN A 41 -2.55 -9.36 9.14
C GLN A 41 -2.88 -7.92 9.55
N ALA A 42 -2.66 -6.97 8.65
CA ALA A 42 -2.99 -5.58 8.85
C ALA A 42 -3.38 -4.90 7.52
N GLU A 43 -4.12 -3.80 7.63
CA GLU A 43 -4.70 -3.07 6.51
C GLU A 43 -4.65 -1.56 6.74
N ILE A 44 -4.54 -0.81 5.64
CA ILE A 44 -4.75 0.63 5.60
C ILE A 44 -6.13 0.89 4.99
N LEU A 45 -7.02 1.48 5.78
CA LEU A 45 -8.35 1.85 5.38
C LEU A 45 -8.35 3.30 4.89
N VAL A 46 -8.56 3.50 3.60
CA VAL A 46 -8.56 4.82 2.95
C VAL A 46 -10.00 5.25 2.70
N ARG A 47 -10.35 6.46 3.16
CA ARG A 47 -11.64 7.08 2.86
C ARG A 47 -11.55 7.85 1.56
N ASP A 48 -12.35 7.43 0.59
CA ASP A 48 -12.52 8.07 -0.70
C ASP A 48 -14.01 8.46 -0.90
N ARG A 49 -14.33 9.19 -1.97
CA ARG A 49 -15.69 9.61 -2.35
C ARG A 49 -16.65 8.43 -2.50
N GLY A 50 -16.16 7.26 -2.91
CA GLY A 50 -16.95 6.04 -3.09
C GLY A 50 -17.15 5.20 -1.82
N GLY A 51 -16.50 5.55 -0.70
CA GLY A 51 -16.55 4.78 0.55
C GLY A 51 -15.18 4.52 1.15
N ILE A 52 -15.05 3.42 1.88
CA ILE A 52 -13.78 2.99 2.50
C ILE A 52 -13.17 1.89 1.63
N LEU A 53 -11.93 2.10 1.22
CA LEU A 53 -11.12 1.16 0.44
C LEU A 53 -10.03 0.56 1.35
N SER A 54 -9.86 -0.75 1.31
CA SER A 54 -8.76 -1.43 2.00
C SER A 54 -7.55 -1.54 1.08
N ASN A 55 -6.40 -1.07 1.55
CA ASN A 55 -5.11 -1.14 0.87
C ASN A 55 -5.11 -0.53 -0.55
N ARG A 56 -6.02 0.42 -0.81
CA ARG A 56 -6.14 1.12 -2.09
C ARG A 56 -6.47 2.58 -1.87
N ALA A 57 -5.87 3.45 -2.67
CA ALA A 57 -6.18 4.87 -2.72
C ALA A 57 -6.34 5.32 -4.18
N SER A 58 -7.26 6.24 -4.45
CA SER A 58 -7.48 6.78 -5.79
C SER A 58 -7.53 8.30 -5.76
N PHE A 59 -6.62 8.93 -6.47
CA PHE A 59 -6.57 10.39 -6.62
C PHE A 59 -7.04 10.77 -8.01
N ASP A 60 -7.72 11.91 -8.14
CA ASP A 60 -7.94 12.49 -9.47
C ASP A 60 -6.85 13.48 -9.78
N ARG A 61 -6.28 13.44 -10.99
CA ARG A 61 -5.30 14.40 -11.48
C ARG A 61 -5.95 15.36 -12.47
N VAL A 62 -5.81 16.65 -12.22
CA VAL A 62 -6.22 17.73 -13.11
C VAL A 62 -4.96 18.39 -13.66
N GLN A 63 -4.86 18.45 -14.99
CA GLN A 63 -3.73 19.07 -15.68
C GLN A 63 -4.17 20.44 -16.23
N TYR A 64 -3.56 21.51 -15.74
CA TYR A 64 -3.75 22.85 -16.25
C TYR A 64 -2.78 23.14 -17.39
N VAL A 65 -3.30 23.68 -18.48
CA VAL A 65 -2.55 24.04 -19.70
C VAL A 65 -2.77 25.51 -20.04
N GLY A 66 -1.83 26.13 -20.77
CA GLY A 66 -1.85 27.57 -21.05
C GLY A 66 -0.74 28.31 -20.32
N GLN A 67 -0.91 29.62 -20.11
CA GLN A 67 0.10 30.46 -19.45
C GLN A 67 0.34 30.07 -17.99
N CYS A 68 -0.67 29.49 -17.35
CA CYS A 68 -0.61 29.02 -15.97
C CYS A 68 -0.69 27.50 -15.92
N SER A 69 0.28 26.82 -16.51
CA SER A 69 0.33 25.36 -16.49
C SER A 69 0.58 24.81 -15.07
N GLY A 70 0.21 23.55 -14.84
CA GLY A 70 0.44 22.89 -13.56
C GLY A 70 -0.39 21.63 -13.38
N VAL A 71 -0.12 20.90 -12.31
CA VAL A 71 -0.86 19.68 -11.98
C VAL A 71 -1.37 19.80 -10.55
N THR A 72 -2.62 19.39 -10.34
CA THR A 72 -3.18 19.25 -8.99
C THR A 72 -3.89 17.92 -8.84
N TYR A 73 -3.95 17.45 -7.59
CA TYR A 73 -4.71 16.27 -7.21
C TYR A 73 -5.98 16.66 -6.46
N VAL A 74 -7.10 15.99 -6.75
CA VAL A 74 -8.41 16.30 -6.15
C VAL A 74 -9.07 15.02 -5.61
N PRO A 75 -9.28 14.89 -4.28
CA PRO A 75 -8.78 15.79 -3.25
C PRO A 75 -7.24 15.78 -3.21
N GLY A 76 -6.63 16.84 -2.68
CA GLY A 76 -5.16 16.92 -2.57
C GLY A 76 -4.59 15.93 -1.55
N GLU A 77 -5.44 15.43 -0.65
CA GLU A 77 -5.11 14.53 0.45
C GLU A 77 -6.28 13.54 0.64
N LEU A 78 -5.98 12.29 1.02
CA LEU A 78 -6.99 11.27 1.35
C LEU A 78 -6.82 10.81 2.79
N ARG A 79 -7.91 10.82 3.56
CA ARG A 79 -7.87 10.38 4.96
C ARG A 79 -7.74 8.86 5.02
N ALA A 80 -6.82 8.35 5.84
CA ALA A 80 -6.60 6.93 6.06
C ALA A 80 -6.50 6.60 7.56
N GLN A 81 -6.69 5.32 7.88
CA GLN A 81 -6.49 4.74 9.20
C GLN A 81 -5.83 3.36 9.07
N PHE A 82 -5.15 2.91 10.11
CA PHE A 82 -4.53 1.60 10.18
C PHE A 82 -5.34 0.66 11.08
N VAL A 83 -5.35 -0.63 10.73
CA VAL A 83 -5.93 -1.69 11.56
C VAL A 83 -5.12 -2.97 11.46
N SER A 84 -4.97 -3.67 12.57
CA SER A 84 -4.48 -5.05 12.60
C SER A 84 -5.60 -6.02 12.96
N ALA A 85 -5.59 -7.19 12.31
CA ALA A 85 -6.50 -8.29 12.59
C ALA A 85 -6.08 -9.08 13.85
N THR A 86 -4.81 -9.00 14.24
CA THR A 86 -4.23 -9.78 15.34
C THR A 86 -3.98 -8.96 16.61
N THR A 87 -3.71 -7.66 16.47
CA THR A 87 -3.50 -6.76 17.60
C THR A 87 -4.56 -5.66 17.60
N PRO A 88 -5.58 -5.73 18.48
CA PRO A 88 -6.57 -4.67 18.61
C PRO A 88 -5.96 -3.41 19.27
N PRO A 89 -6.57 -2.22 19.07
CA PRO A 89 -6.19 -1.02 19.82
C PRO A 89 -6.25 -1.24 21.33
N ALA A 90 -5.27 -0.70 22.07
CA ALA A 90 -5.24 -0.77 23.53
C ALA A 90 -4.41 0.38 24.14
N PRO A 91 -4.72 0.83 25.37
CA PRO A 91 -4.07 1.99 25.98
C PRO A 91 -2.53 1.98 25.88
N GLY A 92 -1.99 3.05 25.32
CA GLY A 92 -0.54 3.24 25.15
C GLY A 92 0.08 2.53 23.94
N LEU A 93 -0.72 1.90 23.07
CA LEU A 93 -0.26 1.39 21.79
C LEU A 93 -0.20 2.49 20.73
N ARG A 94 0.78 2.37 19.84
CA ARG A 94 0.97 3.26 18.68
C ARG A 94 1.24 2.43 17.44
N ALA A 95 0.70 2.86 16.31
CA ALA A 95 0.94 2.29 14.99
C ALA A 95 1.92 3.19 14.23
N LEU A 96 3.12 2.69 13.98
CA LEU A 96 4.11 3.32 13.13
C LEU A 96 4.02 2.71 11.73
N LEU A 97 3.84 3.53 10.71
CA LEU A 97 3.88 3.12 9.32
C LEU A 97 5.00 3.86 8.61
N ARG A 98 5.75 3.17 7.75
CA ARG A 98 6.85 3.72 6.96
C ARG A 98 6.71 3.30 5.51
N ASN A 99 6.74 4.26 4.59
CA ASN A 99 6.75 3.97 3.17
C ASN A 99 8.18 3.63 2.74
N ALA A 100 8.43 2.34 2.49
CA ALA A 100 9.72 1.79 2.09
C ALA A 100 9.81 1.57 0.56
N THR A 101 8.87 2.11 -0.21
CA THR A 101 8.82 1.96 -1.66
C THR A 101 10.05 2.52 -2.34
N ARG A 102 10.64 1.78 -3.29
CA ARG A 102 11.78 2.29 -4.04
C ARG A 102 11.41 3.56 -4.82
N GLY A 103 12.25 4.58 -4.70
CA GLY A 103 12.05 5.87 -5.39
C GLY A 103 11.20 6.87 -4.60
N ILE A 104 10.76 6.50 -3.38
CA ILE A 104 10.27 7.44 -2.38
C ILE A 104 11.34 7.67 -1.32
N GLY A 105 11.36 8.88 -0.76
CA GLY A 105 12.28 9.30 0.29
C GLY A 105 13.36 10.28 -0.21
N GLY A 106 13.65 11.25 0.66
CA GLY A 106 14.87 12.04 0.64
C GLY A 106 15.84 11.50 1.70
N ASP A 107 16.34 12.37 2.57
CA ASP A 107 17.19 11.97 3.71
C ASP A 107 16.46 11.04 4.71
N THR A 108 15.12 11.03 4.69
CA THR A 108 14.28 10.20 5.57
C THR A 108 13.10 9.64 4.78
N LEU A 109 12.81 8.35 5.00
CA LEU A 109 11.64 7.70 4.43
C LEU A 109 10.36 8.29 5.03
N PRO A 110 9.30 8.53 4.23
CA PRO A 110 8.03 8.99 4.76
C PRO A 110 7.49 8.02 5.81
N PHE A 111 7.16 8.53 6.99
CA PHE A 111 6.56 7.74 8.06
C PHE A 111 5.43 8.50 8.74
N THR A 112 4.58 7.76 9.45
CA THR A 112 3.56 8.31 10.32
C THR A 112 3.49 7.47 11.59
N ASP A 113 3.37 8.12 12.74
CA ASP A 113 3.28 7.48 14.05
C ASP A 113 1.96 7.92 14.69
N ARG A 114 1.00 7.01 14.78
CA ARG A 114 -0.38 7.30 15.18
C ARG A 114 -0.76 6.59 16.45
N GLU A 115 -1.61 7.21 17.25
CA GLU A 115 -2.22 6.55 18.40
C GLU A 115 -3.02 5.33 17.91
N TYR A 116 -2.94 4.24 18.67
CA TYR A 116 -3.63 2.98 18.39
C TYR A 116 -4.19 2.43 19.70
N ASP A 117 -4.77 3.32 20.50
CA ASP A 117 -5.08 3.08 21.91
C ASP A 117 -6.56 2.82 22.21
N GLU A 118 -7.45 3.37 21.38
CA GLU A 118 -8.90 3.22 21.54
C GLU A 118 -9.64 2.92 20.23
N GLY A 119 -10.92 2.55 20.37
CA GLY A 119 -11.80 2.28 19.24
C GLY A 119 -11.41 1.02 18.46
N ARG A 120 -11.52 1.11 17.13
CA ARG A 120 -11.27 -0.03 16.21
C ARG A 120 -10.02 0.16 15.34
N TYR A 121 -9.54 1.40 15.22
CA TYR A 121 -8.56 1.81 14.22
C TYR A 121 -7.57 2.80 14.85
N SER A 122 -6.44 3.03 14.20
CA SER A 122 -5.54 4.11 14.61
C SER A 122 -6.20 5.49 14.49
N GLU A 123 -5.60 6.46 15.18
CA GLU A 123 -5.71 7.87 14.81
C GLU A 123 -5.49 7.99 13.29
N GLY A 124 -6.35 8.77 12.63
CA GLY A 124 -6.26 8.92 11.19
C GLY A 124 -5.05 9.75 10.77
N PHE A 125 -4.63 9.55 9.53
CA PHE A 125 -3.55 10.29 8.87
C PHE A 125 -3.91 10.57 7.42
N ASP A 126 -3.23 11.54 6.81
CA ASP A 126 -3.56 12.00 5.46
C ASP A 126 -2.53 11.48 4.46
N LEU A 127 -3.00 10.73 3.46
CA LEU A 127 -2.21 10.28 2.32
C LEU A 127 -2.08 11.42 1.31
N LYS A 128 -0.88 11.63 0.79
CA LYS A 128 -0.64 12.61 -0.28
C LYS A 128 0.30 12.03 -1.32
N ILE A 129 0.02 12.30 -2.60
CA ILE A 129 0.99 12.00 -3.66
C ILE A 129 2.17 12.96 -3.54
N ASP A 130 3.31 12.43 -3.08
CA ASP A 130 4.55 13.18 -2.87
C ASP A 130 5.73 12.19 -2.79
N TYR A 131 6.95 12.69 -2.96
CA TYR A 131 8.16 11.87 -3.01
C TYR A 131 8.98 11.94 -1.71
N GLU A 132 8.75 12.94 -0.87
CA GLU A 132 9.57 13.20 0.32
C GLU A 132 8.76 13.09 1.62
N HIS A 133 9.44 12.92 2.75
CA HIS A 133 8.78 12.92 4.05
C HIS A 133 8.21 14.31 4.36
N ASN A 134 6.93 14.33 4.74
CA ASN A 134 6.24 15.50 5.23
C ASN A 134 5.72 15.20 6.64
N GLN A 135 5.99 16.09 7.61
CA GLN A 135 5.54 15.90 8.99
C GLN A 135 4.00 15.80 9.12
N ARG A 136 3.27 16.43 8.18
CA ARG A 136 1.81 16.47 8.17
C ARG A 136 1.20 15.27 7.44
N ASN A 137 1.79 14.85 6.33
CA ASN A 137 1.18 13.92 5.39
C ASN A 137 2.04 12.66 5.20
N PHE A 138 1.39 11.51 5.09
CA PHE A 138 2.05 10.26 4.72
C PHE A 138 2.17 10.18 3.20
N SER A 139 3.37 10.44 2.71
CA SER A 139 3.67 10.50 1.28
C SER A 139 3.61 9.12 0.62
N VAL A 140 2.96 9.07 -0.53
CA VAL A 140 2.82 7.88 -1.38
C VAL A 140 3.09 8.24 -2.83
N ILE A 141 3.47 7.26 -3.65
CA ILE A 141 3.64 7.43 -5.10
C ILE A 141 2.60 6.64 -5.87
N THR A 142 2.37 6.97 -7.13
CA THR A 142 1.48 6.19 -7.99
C THR A 142 2.00 4.76 -8.18
N GLY A 143 1.10 3.78 -8.10
CA GLY A 143 1.37 2.35 -8.20
C GLY A 143 1.43 1.67 -6.84
N THR A 144 2.16 0.55 -6.79
CA THR A 144 2.34 -0.29 -5.61
C THR A 144 3.28 0.39 -4.62
N ASN A 145 2.80 0.68 -3.41
CA ASN A 145 3.63 1.16 -2.30
C ASN A 145 3.86 0.04 -1.28
N GLU A 146 5.12 -0.21 -0.93
CA GLU A 146 5.52 -1.12 0.14
C GLU A 146 5.58 -0.38 1.46
N ILE A 147 4.65 -0.68 2.36
CA ILE A 147 4.53 -0.05 3.67
C ILE A 147 4.97 -1.03 4.75
N GLU A 148 5.99 -0.66 5.51
CA GLU A 148 6.39 -1.38 6.72
C GLU A 148 5.58 -0.82 7.89
N TYR A 149 5.06 -1.69 8.75
CA TYR A 149 4.32 -1.28 9.93
C TYR A 149 4.85 -1.93 11.21
N GLU A 150 4.69 -1.23 12.31
CA GLU A 150 4.96 -1.70 13.67
C GLU A 150 3.83 -1.23 14.60
N ILE A 151 3.33 -2.12 15.44
CA ILE A 151 2.52 -1.78 16.60
C ILE A 151 3.41 -1.87 17.82
N LYS A 152 3.59 -0.75 18.51
CA LYS A 152 4.51 -0.64 19.64
C LYS A 152 3.81 -0.16 20.90
N GLN A 153 4.33 -0.56 22.05
CA GLN A 153 3.96 -0.03 23.36
C GLN A 153 5.15 0.71 23.97
N GLY A 154 5.00 2.01 24.21
CA GLY A 154 6.14 2.85 24.59
C GLY A 154 7.20 2.93 23.48
N ASN A 155 8.48 3.12 23.85
CA ASN A 155 9.52 3.47 22.88
C ASN A 155 10.14 2.28 22.14
N ASN A 156 10.32 1.13 22.80
CA ASN A 156 11.14 0.03 22.27
C ASN A 156 10.46 -1.35 22.27
N ASN A 157 9.19 -1.45 22.68
CA ASN A 157 8.49 -2.73 22.72
C ASN A 157 7.59 -2.88 21.50
N VAL A 158 8.09 -3.56 20.46
CA VAL A 158 7.31 -3.91 19.26
C VAL A 158 6.52 -5.18 19.54
N LEU A 159 5.20 -5.08 19.46
CA LEU A 159 4.27 -6.19 19.69
C LEU A 159 3.94 -6.94 18.40
N GLU A 160 3.84 -6.21 17.29
CA GLU A 160 3.52 -6.74 15.98
C GLU A 160 4.27 -5.91 14.93
N SER A 161 4.76 -6.55 13.88
CA SER A 161 5.32 -5.86 12.72
C SER A 161 5.13 -6.65 11.45
N GLY A 162 5.14 -5.97 10.31
CA GLY A 162 5.00 -6.61 9.03
C GLY A 162 5.04 -5.64 7.86
N LYS A 163 4.57 -6.12 6.71
CA LYS A 163 4.49 -5.34 5.48
C LYS A 163 3.07 -5.36 4.93
N ILE A 164 2.64 -4.21 4.42
CA ILE A 164 1.36 -4.00 3.74
C ILE A 164 1.67 -3.39 2.37
N THR A 165 0.94 -3.83 1.36
CA THR A 165 0.99 -3.20 0.05
C THR A 165 -0.19 -2.24 -0.08
N LEU A 166 0.09 -0.97 -0.41
CA LEU A 166 -0.91 0.04 -0.70
C LEU A 166 -0.89 0.39 -2.19
N GLU A 167 -1.97 0.07 -2.90
CA GLU A 167 -2.12 0.39 -4.32
C GLU A 167 -2.68 1.80 -4.52
N VAL A 168 -1.92 2.67 -5.17
CA VAL A 168 -2.32 4.06 -5.41
C VAL A 168 -2.57 4.27 -6.91
N SER A 169 -3.81 4.58 -7.27
CA SER A 169 -4.18 4.91 -8.64
C SER A 169 -4.41 6.41 -8.83
N VAL A 170 -4.17 6.88 -10.05
CA VAL A 170 -4.45 8.25 -10.47
C VAL A 170 -5.39 8.22 -11.66
N ASN A 171 -6.55 8.87 -11.53
CA ASN A 171 -7.51 9.05 -12.62
C ASN A 171 -7.30 10.43 -13.25
N ASP A 172 -6.90 10.47 -14.51
CA ASP A 172 -6.81 11.72 -15.24
C ASP A 172 -8.20 12.29 -15.55
N ARG A 173 -8.45 13.53 -15.10
CA ARG A 173 -9.68 14.28 -15.41
C ARG A 173 -9.57 15.07 -16.72
N GLY A 174 -8.44 14.98 -17.41
CA GLY A 174 -8.16 15.70 -18.64
C GLY A 174 -7.47 17.05 -18.41
N PHE A 175 -7.57 17.90 -19.43
CA PHE A 175 -6.91 19.20 -19.48
C PHE A 175 -7.88 20.35 -19.23
N ILE A 176 -7.48 21.31 -18.41
CA ILE A 176 -8.22 22.55 -18.18
C ILE A 176 -7.35 23.72 -18.64
N GLN A 177 -7.87 24.54 -19.55
CA GLN A 177 -7.21 25.78 -19.96
C GLN A 177 -7.16 26.75 -18.76
N ARG A 178 -5.98 27.26 -18.44
CA ARG A 178 -5.75 28.22 -17.36
C ARG A 178 -4.79 29.30 -17.87
N ASP A 179 -5.38 30.40 -18.30
CA ASP A 179 -4.64 31.57 -18.77
C ASP A 179 -4.40 32.56 -17.63
N ALA A 180 -3.35 33.37 -17.76
CA ALA A 180 -3.03 34.37 -16.75
C ALA A 180 -4.05 35.51 -16.83
N VAL A 181 -4.46 36.01 -15.67
CA VAL A 181 -5.26 37.23 -15.58
C VAL A 181 -4.28 38.39 -15.46
N CYS A 182 -4.27 39.25 -16.47
CA CYS A 182 -3.39 40.42 -16.51
C CYS A 182 -4.18 41.70 -16.18
N SER A 183 -3.62 42.51 -15.29
CA SER A 183 -4.05 43.88 -15.02
C SER A 183 -2.96 44.85 -15.42
N GLU A 184 -3.36 46.03 -15.88
CA GLU A 184 -2.45 47.16 -16.04
C GLU A 184 -2.32 47.87 -14.71
N ASP A 185 -1.09 47.95 -14.19
CA ASP A 185 -0.73 48.63 -12.95
C ASP A 185 0.29 49.74 -13.22
N TRP A 186 0.48 50.65 -12.27
CA TRP A 186 1.48 51.71 -12.37
C TRP A 186 2.65 51.45 -11.44
N LYS A 187 3.86 51.35 -12.00
CA LYS A 187 5.09 51.26 -11.21
C LYS A 187 5.81 52.58 -11.26
N CYS A 188 5.99 53.18 -10.09
CA CYS A 188 6.76 54.41 -9.94
C CYS A 188 8.14 54.10 -9.38
N THR A 189 9.18 54.66 -9.99
CA THR A 189 10.56 54.59 -9.52
C THR A 189 11.12 56.00 -9.39
N ASP A 190 11.90 56.23 -8.35
CA ASP A 190 12.64 57.48 -8.20
C ASP A 190 13.93 57.37 -9.02
N GLU A 191 14.03 58.15 -10.09
CA GLU A 191 15.27 58.28 -10.88
C GLU A 191 16.00 59.55 -10.42
N THR A 192 17.32 59.46 -10.22
CA THR A 192 18.14 60.62 -9.83
C THR A 192 18.84 61.18 -11.06
N ARG A 193 18.65 62.47 -11.35
CA ARG A 193 19.34 63.20 -12.44
C ARG A 193 20.03 64.43 -11.86
N GLY A 194 21.34 64.33 -11.65
CA GLY A 194 22.10 65.35 -10.90
C GLY A 194 21.66 65.37 -9.43
N ASP A 195 21.36 66.55 -8.89
CA ASP A 195 20.89 66.74 -7.50
C ASP A 195 19.36 66.63 -7.33
N ARG A 196 18.61 66.33 -8.39
CA ARG A 196 17.15 66.19 -8.36
C ARG A 196 16.73 64.72 -8.38
N LYS A 197 15.74 64.38 -7.52
CA LYS A 197 15.00 63.12 -7.56
C LYS A 197 13.67 63.35 -8.26
N ASP A 198 13.47 62.73 -9.41
CA ASP A 198 12.21 62.76 -10.14
C ASP A 198 11.51 61.40 -9.99
N ARG A 199 10.23 61.43 -9.61
CA ARG A 199 9.41 60.22 -9.55
C ARG A 199 8.79 59.96 -10.91
N ILE A 200 9.20 58.88 -11.56
CA ILE A 200 8.72 58.50 -12.89
C ILE A 200 7.81 57.28 -12.74
N CYS A 201 6.55 57.43 -13.15
CA CYS A 201 5.57 56.34 -13.18
C CYS A 201 5.40 55.86 -14.61
N ARG A 202 5.47 54.53 -14.81
CA ARG A 202 5.21 53.89 -16.10
C ARG A 202 4.14 52.81 -15.94
N PRO A 203 3.23 52.64 -16.91
CA PRO A 203 2.33 51.51 -16.90
C PRO A 203 3.15 50.22 -17.04
N PHE A 204 2.74 49.18 -16.32
CA PHE A 204 3.27 47.84 -16.47
C PHE A 204 2.15 46.81 -16.35
N ASN A 205 2.27 45.71 -17.08
CA ASN A 205 1.31 44.63 -16.98
C ASN A 205 1.73 43.69 -15.85
N SER A 206 0.87 43.53 -14.86
CA SER A 206 0.97 42.51 -13.82
C SER A 206 0.07 41.35 -14.21
N CYS A 207 0.66 40.19 -14.46
CA CYS A 207 -0.10 38.97 -14.76
C CYS A 207 0.02 38.00 -13.60
N SER A 208 -1.10 37.41 -13.19
CA SER A 208 -1.13 36.41 -12.13
C SER A 208 -1.97 35.22 -12.53
N CYS A 209 -1.63 34.04 -12.00
CA CYS A 209 -2.42 32.85 -12.20
C CYS A 209 -3.60 32.83 -11.23
N PRO A 210 -4.82 32.54 -11.71
CA PRO A 210 -5.96 32.40 -10.81
C PRO A 210 -5.69 31.25 -9.82
N SER A 211 -5.98 31.52 -8.55
CA SER A 211 -5.84 30.60 -7.41
C SER A 211 -6.86 29.47 -7.46
#